data_AF-A0A2V6RMM9-F1
#
_entry.id   AF-A0A2V6RMM9-F1
#
_cell.length_a   1.000
_cell.length_b   1.000
_cell.length_c   1.000
_cell.angle_alpha   90.00
_cell.angle_beta   90.00
_cell.angle_gamma   90.00
#
_symmetry.space_group_name_H-M   'P 1'
#
loop_
_entity.id
_entity.type
_entity.pdbx_description
1 polymer ?
#
loop_
_entity_poly.entity_id
_entity_poly.type
_entity_poly.pdbx_seq_one_letter_code
_entity_poly.pdbx_strand_id
1 'polypeptide(L)'
;MQRVVDFCDGWFPRGRAADAILPGLADLEARAARAGRDMKTISVSIFGAKAEAAALQRYADAGITRAILRLPSEPRDTVLPLLDRYAKLGR
;
A
#
# COMPACT_ATOMS: atom_id res chain seq x y z
N MET A 1 13.82 -8.03 1.11
CA MET A 1 13.65 -6.64 1.54
C MET A 1 14.93 -5.88 1.93
N GLN A 2 16.13 -6.50 1.92
CA GLN A 2 17.34 -5.86 2.45
C GLN A 2 17.70 -4.52 1.79
N ARG A 3 17.65 -4.44 0.45
CA ARG A 3 17.96 -3.19 -0.27
C ARG A 3 17.09 -2.01 0.14
N VAL A 4 15.84 -2.25 0.54
CA VAL A 4 14.95 -1.19 1.05
C VAL A 4 15.48 -0.64 2.36
N VAL A 5 15.87 -1.54 3.27
CA VAL A 5 16.44 -1.19 4.58
C VAL A 5 17.75 -0.43 4.42
N ASP A 6 18.60 -0.83 3.48
CA ASP A 6 19.93 -0.26 3.32
C ASP A 6 19.92 1.10 2.57
N PHE A 7 18.99 1.29 1.63
CA PHE A 7 19.13 2.36 0.63
C PHE A 7 17.86 3.18 0.33
N CYS A 8 16.72 2.89 0.96
CA CYS A 8 15.46 3.53 0.58
C CYS A 8 14.68 4.05 1.80
N ASP A 9 13.76 4.98 1.57
CA ASP A 9 12.82 5.50 2.59
C ASP A 9 11.39 4.95 2.42
N GLY A 10 11.24 3.96 1.54
CA GLY A 10 9.96 3.34 1.33
C GLY A 10 9.97 2.09 0.48
N TRP A 11 8.87 1.36 0.58
CA TRP A 11 8.55 0.18 -0.18
C TRP A 11 7.22 0.34 -0.91
N PHE A 12 7.21 0.04 -2.21
CA PHE A 12 6.09 0.30 -3.11
C PHE A 12 5.61 -0.95 -3.84
N PRO A 13 4.94 -1.90 -3.15
CA PRO A 13 4.49 -3.14 -3.78
C PRO A 13 3.28 -2.95 -4.70
N ARG A 14 3.14 -3.87 -5.65
CA ARG A 14 2.00 -3.89 -6.58
C ARG A 14 0.80 -4.61 -5.96
N GLY A 15 -0.34 -3.94 -5.88
CA GLY A 15 -1.62 -4.48 -5.38
C GLY A 15 -2.10 -5.73 -6.14
N ARG A 16 -1.71 -5.90 -7.41
CA ARG A 16 -2.02 -7.12 -8.19
C ARG A 16 -1.40 -8.41 -7.61
N ALA A 17 -0.42 -8.29 -6.72
CA ALA A 17 0.20 -9.41 -6.00
C ALA A 17 -0.16 -9.33 -4.51
N ALA A 18 -1.46 -9.21 -4.19
CA ALA A 18 -1.95 -8.92 -2.85
C ALA A 18 -1.43 -9.89 -1.78
N ASP A 19 -1.35 -11.18 -2.10
CA ASP A 19 -0.93 -12.23 -1.17
C ASP A 19 0.55 -12.14 -0.79
N ALA A 20 1.37 -11.43 -1.58
CA ALA A 20 2.78 -11.21 -1.28
C ALA A 20 3.04 -9.95 -0.43
N ILE A 21 2.04 -9.10 -0.22
CA ILE A 21 2.22 -7.80 0.44
C ILE A 21 2.48 -7.98 1.94
N LEU A 22 1.60 -8.67 2.66
CA LEU A 22 1.78 -8.83 4.12
C LEU A 22 3.00 -9.70 4.48
N PRO A 23 3.30 -10.81 3.76
CA PRO A 23 4.57 -11.51 3.97
C PRO A 23 5.79 -10.65 3.66
N GLY A 24 5.71 -9.80 2.62
CA GLY A 24 6.78 -8.85 2.29
C GLY A 24 6.98 -7.78 3.36
N LEU A 25 5.89 -7.29 3.95
CA LEU A 25 5.92 -6.35 5.08
C LEU A 25 6.62 -6.98 6.29
N ALA A 26 6.29 -8.23 6.63
CA ALA A 26 6.94 -8.96 7.73
C ALA A 26 8.45 -9.19 7.47
N ASP A 27 8.87 -9.52 6.23
CA ASP A 27 10.30 -9.61 5.89
C ASP A 27 11.01 -8.25 6.01
N LEU A 28 10.32 -7.17 5.68
CA LEU A 28 10.85 -5.81 5.80
C LEU A 28 11.04 -5.42 7.27
N GLU A 29 10.02 -5.61 8.11
CA GLU A 29 10.07 -5.39 9.56
C GLU A 29 11.21 -6.18 10.22
N ALA A 30 11.31 -7.47 9.91
CA ALA A 30 12.34 -8.33 10.47
C ALA A 30 13.76 -7.89 10.08
N ARG A 31 13.95 -7.38 8.86
CA ARG A 31 15.25 -6.84 8.41
C ARG A 31 15.57 -5.48 9.00
N ALA A 32 14.58 -4.59 9.11
CA ALA A 32 14.73 -3.29 9.74
C ALA A 32 15.15 -3.46 11.21
N ALA A 33 14.49 -4.36 11.94
CA ALA A 33 14.84 -4.69 13.32
C ALA A 33 16.28 -5.21 13.45
N ARG A 34 16.71 -6.16 12.59
CA ARG A 34 18.09 -6.66 12.58
C ARG A 34 19.14 -5.59 12.28
N ALA A 35 18.79 -4.59 11.47
CA ALA A 35 19.65 -3.48 11.12
C ALA A 35 19.59 -2.31 12.14
N GLY A 36 18.78 -2.41 13.19
CA GLY A 36 18.56 -1.32 14.15
C GLY A 36 17.84 -0.10 13.55
N ARG A 37 17.14 -0.27 12.41
CA ARG A 37 16.39 0.80 11.74
C ARG A 37 14.93 0.79 12.21
N ASP A 38 14.44 1.95 12.64
CA ASP A 38 13.02 2.11 12.98
C ASP A 38 12.16 1.97 11.72
N MET A 39 11.20 1.04 11.76
CA MET A 39 10.27 0.78 10.66
C MET A 39 9.43 2.01 10.30
N LYS A 40 9.21 2.94 11.24
CA LYS A 40 8.51 4.21 10.97
C LYS A 40 9.24 5.11 9.98
N THR A 41 10.54 4.89 9.75
CA THR A 41 11.33 5.60 8.74
C THR A 41 11.17 5.05 7.33
N ILE A 42 10.46 3.92 7.16
CA ILE A 42 10.22 3.28 5.87
C ILE A 42 8.72 3.34 5.55
N SER A 43 8.36 4.22 4.62
CA SER A 43 6.97 4.32 4.15
C SER A 43 6.54 3.08 3.36
N VAL A 44 5.29 2.65 3.53
CA VAL A 44 4.71 1.56 2.72
C VAL A 44 3.50 2.08 1.96
N SER A 45 3.51 1.91 0.64
CA SER A 45 2.48 2.45 -0.26
C SER A 45 2.06 1.41 -1.28
N ILE A 46 0.79 0.98 -1.28
CA ILE A 46 0.30 -0.05 -2.20
C ILE A 46 -0.09 0.57 -3.53
N PHE A 47 0.57 0.15 -4.61
CA PHE A 47 0.27 0.62 -5.95
C PHE A 47 -0.84 -0.20 -6.61
N GLY A 48 -1.99 0.44 -6.87
CA GLY A 48 -3.14 -0.21 -7.49
C GLY A 48 -3.79 -1.23 -6.56
N ALA A 49 -4.06 -0.81 -5.33
CA ALA A 49 -4.86 -1.60 -4.40
C ALA A 49 -6.27 -1.82 -4.97
N LYS A 50 -6.92 -2.92 -4.54
CA LYS A 50 -8.34 -3.11 -4.79
C LYS A 50 -9.13 -2.02 -4.07
N ALA A 51 -10.08 -1.41 -4.76
CA ALA A 51 -10.97 -0.40 -4.20
C ALA A 51 -12.11 -1.06 -3.40
N GLU A 52 -11.73 -1.83 -2.38
CA GLU A 52 -12.62 -2.63 -1.54
C GLU A 52 -12.31 -2.31 -0.06
N ALA A 53 -13.33 -1.95 0.72
CA ALA A 53 -13.15 -1.53 2.12
C ALA A 53 -12.39 -2.58 2.95
N ALA A 54 -12.75 -3.86 2.82
CA ALA A 54 -12.10 -4.95 3.55
C ALA A 54 -10.61 -5.11 3.20
N ALA A 55 -10.24 -4.93 1.93
CA ALA A 55 -8.84 -5.00 1.50
C ALA A 55 -8.04 -3.82 2.06
N LEU A 56 -8.60 -2.62 2.01
CA LEU A 56 -7.98 -1.41 2.54
C LEU A 56 -7.85 -1.46 4.07
N GLN A 57 -8.87 -1.93 4.78
CA GLN A 57 -8.84 -2.12 6.22
C GLN A 57 -7.74 -3.10 6.61
N ARG A 58 -7.61 -4.22 5.90
CA ARG A 58 -6.53 -5.19 6.15
C ARG A 58 -5.13 -4.60 6.00
N TYR A 59 -4.94 -3.64 5.08
CA TYR A 59 -3.67 -2.92 4.97
C TYR A 59 -3.48 -1.92 6.11
N ALA A 60 -4.53 -1.18 6.47
CA ALA A 60 -4.49 -0.23 7.59
C ALA A 60 -4.17 -0.93 8.93
N ASP A 61 -4.80 -2.07 9.20
CA ASP A 61 -4.56 -2.89 10.40
C ASP A 61 -3.11 -3.40 10.47
N ALA A 62 -2.48 -3.61 9.31
CA ALA A 62 -1.07 -3.96 9.19
C ALA A 62 -0.13 -2.75 9.28
N GLY A 63 -0.63 -1.54 9.57
CA GLY A 63 0.16 -0.32 9.68
C GLY A 63 0.56 0.33 8.36
N ILE A 64 0.00 -0.12 7.22
CA ILE A 64 0.26 0.47 5.91
C ILE A 64 -0.59 1.74 5.78
N THR A 65 0.06 2.88 5.55
CA THR A 65 -0.58 4.20 5.63
C THR A 65 -1.03 4.77 4.29
N ARG A 66 -0.73 4.11 3.16
CA ARG A 66 -1.10 4.60 1.83
C ARG A 66 -1.49 3.48 0.88
N ALA A 67 -2.63 3.66 0.21
CA ALA A 67 -3.08 2.84 -0.92
C ALA A 67 -3.44 3.75 -2.10
N ILE A 68 -2.98 3.38 -3.30
CA ILE A 68 -3.26 4.09 -4.54
C ILE A 68 -4.30 3.28 -5.32
N LEU A 69 -5.46 3.87 -5.58
CA LEU A 69 -6.51 3.28 -6.39
C LEU A 69 -6.33 3.72 -7.84
N ARG A 70 -6.46 2.78 -8.78
CA ARG A 70 -6.33 3.09 -10.21
C ARG A 70 -7.65 3.60 -10.76
N LEU A 71 -7.55 4.58 -11.64
CA LEU A 71 -8.65 5.00 -12.51
C LEU A 71 -8.44 4.41 -13.91
N PRO A 72 -9.51 4.04 -14.62
CA PRO A 72 -9.42 3.72 -16.04
C PRO A 72 -9.21 5.01 -16.84
N SER A 73 -8.65 4.88 -18.06
CA SER A 73 -8.49 6.00 -18.98
C SER A 73 -9.78 6.21 -19.77
N GLU A 74 -10.79 6.77 -19.09
CA GLU A 74 -12.15 6.94 -19.61
C GLU A 74 -12.60 8.41 -19.53
N PRO A 75 -13.68 8.80 -20.23
CA PRO A 75 -14.23 10.15 -20.13
C PRO A 75 -14.67 10.56 -18.72
N ARG A 76 -14.83 11.87 -18.53
CA ARG A 76 -15.27 12.50 -17.28
C ARG A 76 -16.48 11.81 -16.64
N ASP A 77 -17.50 11.52 -17.44
CA ASP A 77 -18.78 11.00 -16.95
C ASP A 77 -18.67 9.56 -16.43
N THR A 78 -17.60 8.85 -16.77
CA THR A 78 -17.25 7.54 -16.22
C THR A 78 -16.36 7.67 -14.98
N VAL A 79 -15.37 8.57 -15.01
CA VAL A 79 -14.35 8.70 -13.96
C VAL A 79 -14.88 9.41 -12.70
N LEU A 80 -15.67 10.48 -12.83
CA LEU A 80 -16.15 11.23 -11.66
C LEU A 80 -17.04 10.38 -10.72
N PRO A 81 -18.05 9.63 -11.21
CA PRO A 81 -18.83 8.75 -10.33
C PRO A 81 -17.99 7.64 -9.69
N LEU A 82 -16.91 7.20 -10.34
CA LEU A 82 -15.97 6.23 -9.75
C LEU A 82 -15.18 6.85 -8.59
N LEU A 83 -14.71 8.09 -8.75
CA LEU A 83 -14.06 8.85 -7.68
C LEU A 83 -14.98 9.07 -6.48
N ASP A 84 -16.26 9.40 -6.71
CA ASP A 84 -17.25 9.54 -5.64
C ASP A 84 -17.46 8.23 -4.86
N ARG A 85 -17.38 7.07 -5.54
CA ARG A 85 -17.40 5.77 -4.87
C ARG A 85 -16.13 5.55 -4.05
N TYR A 86 -14.96 5.86 -4.59
CA TYR A 86 -13.69 5.71 -3.89
C TYR A 86 -13.57 6.62 -2.68
N ALA A 87 -14.12 7.84 -2.73
CA ALA A 87 -14.13 8.78 -1.60
C ALA A 87 -14.87 8.22 -0.36
N LYS A 88 -15.80 7.27 -0.55
CA LYS A 88 -16.51 6.60 0.55
C LYS A 88 -15.65 5.55 1.28
N LEU A 89 -14.51 5.15 0.70
CA LEU A 89 -13.60 4.17 1.27
C LEU A 89 -12.57 4.78 2.25
N GLY A 90 -12.36 6.10 2.21
CA GLY A 90 -11.34 6.82 2.98
C GLY A 90 -11.88 7.51 4.24
N ARG A 91 -12.90 6.95 4.89
CA ARG A 91 -13.48 7.47 6.13
C ARG A 91 -13.11 6.63 7.33
#